data_AF-A0A662S074-F1
#
_entry.id   AF-A0A662S074-F1
#
_cell.length_a   1.000
_cell.length_b   1.000
_cell.length_c   1.000
_cell.angle_alpha   90.00
_cell.angle_beta   90.00
_cell.angle_gamma   90.00
#
_symmetry.space_group_name_H-M   'P 1'
#
loop_
_entity.id
_entity.type
_entity.pdbx_description
1 polymer ?
#
loop_
_entity_poly.entity_id
_entity_poly.type
_entity_poly.pdbx_seq_one_letter_code
_entity_poly.pdbx_strand_id
1 'polypeptide(L)'
;QANDGEAKGFSARIRNKLPMQISGKFEVKLATADKLESEGASIQEVKRTRDGKYVVTLAVDVKPNQEKLVKLWSEEDVDPPHHVSISTDISYGAAASIIWVNVTARDEVLGVENVTLKYSVDNKSWNSVQLLRLNETLFSGRLQVPRDVSTVYYTIEAVDAGGKVRVEHGKIKLMAEEVEREEIGPSYVKWKLVAILALVLIILIVTITRLVKK
;
A
#
# COMPACT_ATOMS: atom_id res chain seq x y z
N GLN A 1 6.84 -4.46 -17.25
CA GLN A 1 7.44 -3.11 -17.08
C GLN A 1 6.74 -2.13 -17.98
N ALA A 2 6.82 -0.83 -17.70
CA ALA A 2 6.22 0.18 -18.57
C ALA A 2 6.91 0.15 -19.95
N ASN A 3 6.12 0.25 -21.02
CA ASN A 3 6.61 0.19 -22.40
C ASN A 3 6.62 1.60 -23.02
N ASP A 4 7.22 2.56 -22.33
CA ASP A 4 7.28 3.98 -22.70
C ASP A 4 8.58 4.37 -23.43
N GLY A 5 9.60 3.52 -23.38
CA GLY A 5 10.91 3.78 -23.95
C GLY A 5 11.83 4.61 -23.04
N GLU A 6 11.52 4.76 -21.76
CA GLU A 6 12.40 5.42 -20.81
C GLU A 6 13.44 4.46 -20.22
N ALA A 7 13.07 3.19 -20.06
CA ALA A 7 13.95 2.16 -19.51
C ALA A 7 14.99 1.65 -20.52
N LYS A 8 16.10 1.16 -19.98
CA LYS A 8 17.17 0.47 -20.74
C LYS A 8 16.92 -1.02 -20.94
N GLY A 9 15.89 -1.54 -20.29
CA GLY A 9 15.44 -2.90 -20.47
C GLY A 9 13.92 -2.99 -20.38
N PHE A 10 13.45 -4.23 -20.49
CA PHE A 10 12.05 -4.58 -20.46
C PHE A 10 11.89 -6.00 -19.92
N SER A 11 10.89 -6.19 -19.06
CA SER A 11 10.37 -7.52 -18.75
C SER A 11 8.86 -7.64 -18.94
N ALA A 12 8.44 -8.82 -19.39
CA ALA A 12 7.05 -9.22 -19.46
C ALA A 12 6.87 -10.71 -19.14
N ARG A 13 5.79 -11.01 -18.42
CA ARG A 13 5.35 -12.37 -18.12
C ARG A 13 4.22 -12.74 -19.07
N ILE A 14 4.45 -13.74 -19.92
CA ILE A 14 3.50 -14.19 -20.92
C ILE A 14 2.96 -15.55 -20.48
N ARG A 15 1.64 -15.62 -20.30
CA ARG A 15 0.97 -16.83 -19.84
C ARG A 15 0.04 -17.36 -20.90
N ASN A 16 0.30 -18.58 -21.35
CA ASN A 16 -0.58 -19.31 -22.24
C ASN A 16 -1.51 -20.20 -21.41
N LYS A 17 -2.80 -19.83 -21.32
CA LYS A 17 -3.83 -20.65 -20.67
C LYS A 17 -4.60 -21.53 -21.65
N LEU A 18 -4.19 -21.57 -22.92
CA LEU A 18 -4.83 -22.37 -23.96
C LEU A 18 -4.22 -23.78 -24.00
N PRO A 19 -4.98 -24.77 -24.51
CA PRO A 19 -4.49 -26.13 -24.68
C PRO A 19 -3.53 -26.29 -25.88
N MET A 20 -3.20 -25.21 -26.59
CA MET A 20 -2.33 -25.21 -27.77
C MET A 20 -1.16 -24.23 -27.61
N GLN A 21 -0.04 -24.48 -28.30
CA GLN A 21 1.09 -23.56 -28.32
C GLN A 21 0.69 -22.23 -28.98
N ILE A 22 1.17 -21.13 -28.41
CA ILE A 22 1.02 -19.80 -29.00
C ILE A 22 2.41 -19.30 -29.39
N SER A 23 2.51 -18.84 -30.63
CA SER A 23 3.66 -18.13 -31.17
C SER A 23 3.22 -16.72 -31.50
N GLY A 24 3.95 -15.72 -31.02
CA GLY A 24 3.56 -14.33 -31.18
C GLY A 24 4.76 -13.42 -31.36
N LYS A 25 4.49 -12.23 -31.88
CA LYS A 25 5.44 -11.12 -31.91
C LYS A 25 4.86 -9.95 -31.13
N PHE A 26 5.71 -9.24 -30.43
CA PHE A 26 5.33 -7.99 -29.78
C PHE A 26 6.49 -7.00 -29.81
N GLU A 27 6.15 -5.72 -29.73
CA GLU A 27 7.08 -4.62 -29.84
C GLU A 27 7.36 -4.02 -28.45
N VAL A 28 8.63 -3.78 -28.19
CA VAL A 28 9.14 -3.19 -26.96
C VAL A 28 9.89 -1.91 -27.29
N LYS A 29 9.64 -0.85 -26.55
CA LYS A 29 10.30 0.44 -26.69
C LYS A 29 11.35 0.59 -25.60
N LEU A 30 12.57 0.94 -26.00
CA LEU A 30 13.73 1.14 -25.12
C LEU A 30 14.38 2.50 -25.33
N ALA A 31 15.07 2.99 -24.31
CA ALA A 31 15.86 4.22 -24.38
C ALA A 31 17.13 4.05 -25.23
N THR A 32 17.77 2.88 -25.17
CA THR A 32 18.94 2.53 -25.98
C THR A 32 18.85 1.09 -26.49
N ALA A 33 19.66 0.75 -27.48
CA ALA A 33 19.77 -0.58 -28.08
C ALA A 33 21.23 -1.01 -28.29
N ASP A 34 22.16 -0.41 -27.54
CA ASP A 34 23.56 -0.79 -27.57
C ASP A 34 23.70 -2.18 -26.93
N LYS A 35 24.13 -3.18 -27.72
CA LYS A 35 24.35 -4.56 -27.27
C LYS A 35 23.12 -5.19 -26.57
N LEU A 36 22.04 -5.37 -27.34
CA LEU A 36 20.83 -6.02 -26.84
C LEU A 36 21.04 -7.52 -26.56
N GLU A 37 20.58 -7.94 -25.39
CA GLU A 37 20.49 -9.33 -24.96
C GLU A 37 19.04 -9.65 -24.59
N SER A 38 18.60 -10.88 -24.84
CA SER A 38 17.23 -11.31 -24.55
C SER A 38 17.16 -12.70 -23.96
N GLU A 39 16.28 -12.88 -22.98
CA GLU A 39 15.95 -14.17 -22.37
C GLU A 39 14.47 -14.48 -22.61
N GLY A 40 14.15 -15.73 -22.95
CA GLY A 40 12.78 -16.20 -23.15
C GLY A 40 12.15 -15.83 -24.50
N ALA A 41 12.70 -14.86 -25.23
CA ALA A 41 12.29 -14.47 -26.57
C ALA A 41 13.50 -14.27 -27.49
N SER A 42 13.25 -14.24 -28.80
CA SER A 42 14.25 -13.98 -29.84
C SER A 42 14.04 -12.60 -30.45
N ILE A 43 15.09 -11.79 -30.50
CA ILE A 43 15.08 -10.49 -31.18
C ILE A 43 14.96 -10.73 -32.69
N GLN A 44 13.98 -10.07 -33.32
CA GLN A 44 13.73 -10.17 -34.76
C GLN A 44 14.17 -8.91 -35.50
N GLU A 45 13.89 -7.75 -34.93
CA GLU A 45 14.09 -6.47 -35.58
C GLU A 45 14.33 -5.37 -34.55
N VAL A 46 15.15 -4.39 -34.90
CA VAL A 46 15.42 -3.19 -34.09
C VAL A 46 15.28 -1.98 -35.00
N LYS A 47 14.41 -1.05 -34.62
CA LYS A 47 14.17 0.20 -35.35
C LYS A 47 14.39 1.39 -34.45
N ARG A 48 15.12 2.40 -34.93
CA ARG A 48 15.18 3.69 -34.25
C ARG A 48 13.99 4.55 -34.66
N THR A 49 13.28 5.11 -33.70
CA THR A 49 12.15 6.02 -33.92
C THR A 49 12.61 7.48 -33.98
N ARG A 50 11.74 8.36 -34.50
CA ARG A 50 12.07 9.78 -34.69
C ARG A 50 12.33 10.54 -33.38
N ASP A 51 11.74 10.09 -32.29
CA ASP A 51 11.94 10.59 -30.93
C ASP A 51 13.23 10.07 -30.27
N GLY A 52 14.09 9.39 -31.04
CA GLY A 52 15.39 8.91 -30.59
C GLY A 52 15.35 7.60 -29.81
N LYS A 53 14.17 7.01 -29.61
CA LYS A 53 13.99 5.72 -28.93
C LYS A 53 14.21 4.54 -29.89
N TYR A 54 14.20 3.33 -29.35
CA TYR A 54 14.33 2.09 -30.11
C TYR A 54 13.10 1.23 -29.92
N VAL A 55 12.54 0.72 -31.01
CA VAL A 55 11.49 -0.30 -31.01
C VAL A 55 12.12 -1.63 -31.41
N VAL A 56 12.01 -2.61 -30.52
CA VAL A 56 12.55 -3.96 -30.67
C VAL A 56 11.38 -4.93 -30.83
N THR A 57 11.36 -5.67 -31.93
CA THR A 57 10.37 -6.71 -32.17
C THR A 57 10.88 -8.03 -31.61
N LEU A 58 10.17 -8.58 -30.63
CA LEU A 58 10.48 -9.86 -30.00
C LEU A 58 9.54 -10.94 -30.53
N ALA A 59 10.07 -12.12 -30.84
CA ALA A 59 9.30 -13.33 -31.11
C ALA A 59 9.35 -14.28 -29.91
N VAL A 60 8.19 -14.80 -29.51
CA VAL A 60 8.06 -15.68 -28.35
C VAL A 60 7.16 -16.87 -28.67
N ASP A 61 7.60 -18.03 -28.21
CA ASP A 61 6.85 -19.28 -28.22
C ASP A 61 6.52 -19.71 -26.80
N VAL A 62 5.23 -19.94 -26.51
CA VAL A 62 4.74 -20.36 -25.18
C VAL A 62 3.90 -21.62 -25.33
N LYS A 63 4.34 -22.72 -24.70
CA LYS A 63 3.65 -24.02 -24.74
C LYS A 63 2.29 -23.97 -24.04
N PRO A 64 1.39 -24.94 -24.28
CA PRO A 64 0.12 -25.04 -23.57
C PRO A 64 0.31 -24.98 -22.06
N ASN A 65 -0.53 -24.22 -21.37
CA ASN A 65 -0.52 -24.06 -19.91
C ASN A 65 0.82 -23.57 -19.31
N GLN A 66 1.72 -23.02 -20.12
CA GLN A 66 3.02 -22.53 -19.67
C GLN A 66 2.97 -21.04 -19.39
N GLU A 67 3.79 -20.63 -18.42
CA GLU A 67 4.18 -19.24 -18.22
C GLU A 67 5.65 -19.06 -18.58
N LYS A 68 5.96 -17.94 -19.23
CA LYS A 68 7.31 -17.60 -19.67
C LYS A 68 7.61 -16.16 -19.34
N LEU A 69 8.73 -15.94 -18.65
CA LEU A 69 9.29 -14.62 -18.43
C LEU A 69 10.15 -14.26 -19.65
N VAL A 70 9.86 -13.11 -20.25
CA VAL A 70 10.67 -12.52 -21.30
C VAL A 70 11.39 -11.32 -20.72
N LYS A 71 12.69 -11.26 -20.97
CA LYS A 71 13.55 -10.15 -20.59
C LYS A 71 14.31 -9.67 -21.82
N LEU A 72 14.50 -8.37 -21.92
CA LEU A 72 15.28 -7.71 -22.96
C LEU A 72 16.04 -6.58 -22.28
N TRP A 73 17.34 -6.46 -22.48
CA TRP A 73 18.15 -5.41 -21.87
C TRP A 73 19.31 -5.01 -22.78
N SER A 74 19.71 -3.74 -22.70
CA SER A 74 20.94 -3.23 -23.32
C SER A 74 22.12 -3.17 -22.35
N GLU A 75 21.82 -3.14 -21.05
CA GLU A 75 22.80 -3.12 -19.96
C GLU A 75 22.39 -4.17 -18.94
N GLU A 76 23.37 -4.89 -18.41
CA GLU A 76 23.09 -5.90 -17.39
C GLU A 76 22.49 -5.22 -16.15
N ASP A 77 21.36 -5.75 -15.71
CA ASP A 77 20.70 -5.26 -14.53
C ASP A 77 21.40 -5.84 -13.30
N VAL A 78 22.12 -4.99 -12.57
CA VAL A 78 22.86 -5.35 -11.34
C VAL A 78 22.21 -4.80 -10.07
N ASP A 79 21.29 -3.86 -10.21
CA ASP A 79 20.70 -3.12 -9.10
C ASP A 79 19.32 -3.68 -8.73
N PRO A 80 18.93 -3.64 -7.45
CA PRO A 80 17.58 -3.98 -7.04
C PRO A 80 16.60 -2.82 -7.31
N PRO A 81 15.27 -3.06 -7.25
CA PRO A 81 14.28 -2.01 -7.44
C PRO A 81 14.55 -0.73 -6.63
N HIS A 82 14.37 0.40 -7.28
CA HIS A 82 14.52 1.75 -6.74
C HIS A 82 13.16 2.39 -6.41
N HIS A 83 13.19 3.47 -5.62
CA HIS A 83 12.00 4.29 -5.30
C HIS A 83 10.81 3.51 -4.72
N VAL A 84 11.08 2.61 -3.77
CA VAL A 84 10.03 1.93 -3.01
C VAL A 84 9.45 2.90 -1.98
N SER A 85 8.16 3.25 -2.14
CA SER A 85 7.44 4.16 -1.25
C SER A 85 6.04 3.64 -0.95
N ILE A 86 5.51 4.02 0.20
CA ILE A 86 4.16 3.66 0.63
C ILE A 86 3.36 4.91 0.95
N SER A 87 2.11 4.91 0.53
CA SER A 87 1.09 5.87 0.95
C SER A 87 -0.08 5.11 1.54
N THR A 88 -0.76 5.74 2.50
CA THR A 88 -1.82 5.09 3.27
C THR A 88 -3.04 5.98 3.39
N ASP A 89 -4.22 5.37 3.30
CA ASP A 89 -5.49 5.99 3.66
C ASP A 89 -6.15 5.16 4.77
N ILE A 90 -6.63 5.84 5.81
CA ILE A 90 -7.00 5.19 7.08
C ILE A 90 -8.44 5.54 7.41
N SER A 91 -9.27 4.50 7.54
CA SER A 91 -10.65 4.60 7.99
C SER A 91 -10.79 4.00 9.38
N TYR A 92 -11.40 4.75 10.29
CA TYR A 92 -11.55 4.36 11.68
C TYR A 92 -12.97 3.84 11.93
N GLY A 93 -13.10 2.55 12.26
CA GLY A 93 -14.36 1.93 12.68
C GLY A 93 -14.40 1.71 14.19
N ALA A 94 -15.59 1.35 14.71
CA ALA A 94 -15.82 1.17 16.14
C ALA A 94 -14.96 0.06 16.78
N ALA A 95 -14.70 -1.02 16.05
CA ALA A 95 -13.91 -2.16 16.55
C ALA A 95 -12.51 -2.26 15.94
N ALA A 96 -12.28 -1.64 14.78
CA ALA A 96 -11.05 -1.81 14.03
C ALA A 96 -10.77 -0.62 13.11
N SER A 97 -9.49 -0.39 12.86
CA SER A 97 -8.99 0.54 11.86
C SER A 97 -8.72 -0.21 10.56
N ILE A 98 -9.24 0.29 9.45
CA ILE A 98 -8.97 -0.23 8.10
C ILE A 98 -7.93 0.67 7.46
N ILE A 99 -6.85 0.06 6.97
CA ILE A 99 -5.73 0.78 6.33
C ILE A 99 -5.65 0.30 4.88
N TRP A 100 -5.93 1.22 3.97
CA TRP A 100 -5.64 1.07 2.54
C TRP A 100 -4.19 1.46 2.30
N VAL A 101 -3.45 0.62 1.59
CA VAL A 101 -2.03 0.82 1.32
C VAL A 101 -1.79 0.85 -0.18
N ASN A 102 -1.03 1.84 -0.63
CA ASN A 102 -0.57 1.97 -1.99
C ASN A 102 0.95 2.03 -1.97
N VAL A 103 1.58 0.98 -2.49
CA VAL A 103 3.03 0.88 -2.62
C VAL A 103 3.41 1.20 -4.06
N THR A 104 4.32 2.15 -4.23
CA THR A 104 4.95 2.43 -5.51
C THR A 104 6.37 1.87 -5.49
N ALA A 105 6.75 1.10 -6.50
CA ALA A 105 8.10 0.59 -6.69
C ALA A 105 8.48 0.71 -8.17
N ARG A 106 9.74 1.05 -8.44
CA ARG A 106 10.27 1.20 -9.80
C ARG A 106 11.58 0.46 -9.94
N ASP A 107 11.95 0.17 -11.17
CA ASP A 107 13.24 -0.39 -11.51
C ASP A 107 13.62 0.13 -12.89
N GLU A 108 14.90 0.41 -13.10
CA GLU A 108 15.39 1.14 -14.28
C GLU A 108 15.60 0.23 -15.50
N VAL A 109 15.78 -1.08 -15.28
CA VAL A 109 16.16 -2.01 -16.34
C VAL A 109 15.10 -3.08 -16.55
N LEU A 110 14.84 -3.96 -15.59
CA LEU A 110 13.94 -5.10 -15.77
C LEU A 110 12.56 -4.90 -15.12
N GLY A 111 12.31 -3.79 -14.46
CA GLY A 111 11.01 -3.50 -13.87
C GLY A 111 10.73 -4.35 -12.63
N VAL A 112 9.69 -3.97 -11.89
CA VAL A 112 9.29 -4.69 -10.67
C VAL A 112 8.43 -5.89 -11.03
N GLU A 113 8.83 -7.08 -10.57
CA GLU A 113 8.10 -8.32 -10.73
C GLU A 113 7.03 -8.48 -9.67
N ASN A 114 7.42 -8.35 -8.40
CA ASN A 114 6.54 -8.58 -7.26
C ASN A 114 6.83 -7.61 -6.11
N VAL A 115 5.80 -7.28 -5.34
CA VAL A 115 5.91 -6.50 -4.11
C VAL A 115 5.11 -7.17 -3.02
N THR A 116 5.79 -7.53 -1.93
CA THR A 116 5.18 -8.13 -0.75
C THR A 116 5.19 -7.14 0.40
N LEU A 117 4.05 -6.93 1.04
CA LEU A 117 3.94 -6.16 2.27
C LEU A 117 3.73 -7.10 3.46
N LYS A 118 4.54 -6.95 4.49
CA LYS A 118 4.32 -7.55 5.81
C LYS A 118 4.06 -6.46 6.83
N TYR A 119 3.18 -6.71 7.80
CA TYR A 119 2.91 -5.77 8.88
C TYR A 119 2.87 -6.45 10.24
N SER A 120 3.10 -5.66 11.29
CA SER A 120 3.09 -6.11 12.68
C SER A 120 2.56 -4.99 13.58
N VAL A 121 1.80 -5.36 14.62
CA VAL A 121 1.28 -4.42 15.63
C VAL A 121 2.14 -4.40 16.90
N ASP A 122 2.96 -5.44 17.10
CA ASP A 122 3.83 -5.65 18.25
C ASP A 122 5.33 -5.66 17.90
N ASN A 123 5.65 -5.51 16.60
CA ASN A 123 6.99 -5.64 16.01
C ASN A 123 7.66 -7.00 16.26
N LYS A 124 6.87 -8.05 16.52
CA LYS A 124 7.35 -9.42 16.79
C LYS A 124 6.63 -10.43 15.90
N SER A 125 5.32 -10.31 15.81
CA SER A 125 4.44 -11.18 15.04
C SER A 125 4.10 -10.50 13.71
N TRP A 126 4.46 -11.13 12.59
CA TRP A 126 4.32 -10.54 11.25
C TRP A 126 3.24 -11.23 10.44
N ASN A 127 2.37 -10.42 9.83
CA ASN A 127 1.30 -10.85 8.95
C ASN A 127 1.61 -10.40 7.51
N SER A 128 1.36 -11.26 6.53
CA SER A 128 1.53 -10.92 5.11
C SER A 128 0.25 -10.30 4.54
N VAL A 129 0.41 -9.29 3.69
CA VAL A 129 -0.67 -8.67 2.92
C VAL A 129 -0.41 -8.97 1.45
N GLN A 130 -1.40 -9.59 0.81
CA GLN A 130 -1.39 -9.74 -0.63
C GLN A 130 -1.69 -8.40 -1.29
N LEU A 131 -0.75 -7.88 -2.06
CA LEU A 131 -0.94 -6.67 -2.86
C LEU A 131 -1.45 -7.05 -4.25
N LEU A 132 -2.42 -6.28 -4.74
CA LEU A 132 -2.88 -6.31 -6.12
C LEU A 132 -2.03 -5.36 -6.94
N ARG A 133 -1.40 -5.87 -7.99
CA ARG A 133 -0.72 -5.04 -8.99
C ARG A 133 -1.78 -4.27 -9.80
N LEU A 134 -1.82 -2.96 -9.67
CA LEU A 134 -2.74 -2.09 -10.41
C LEU A 134 -2.16 -1.65 -11.75
N ASN A 135 -0.85 -1.39 -11.78
CA ASN A 135 -0.09 -1.11 -13.00
C ASN A 135 1.37 -1.55 -12.81
N GLU A 136 2.27 -1.09 -13.68
CA GLU A 136 3.67 -1.51 -13.71
C GLU A 136 4.43 -1.10 -12.46
N THR A 137 4.00 -0.03 -11.77
CA THR A 137 4.70 0.56 -10.62
C THR A 137 3.86 0.62 -9.34
N LEU A 138 2.53 0.52 -9.43
CA LEU A 138 1.59 0.69 -8.32
C LEU A 138 0.96 -0.63 -7.87
N PHE A 139 1.05 -0.89 -6.58
CA PHE A 139 0.55 -2.08 -5.90
C PHE A 139 -0.35 -1.65 -4.75
N SER A 140 -1.57 -2.17 -4.68
CA SER A 140 -2.57 -1.78 -3.68
C SER A 140 -2.98 -2.94 -2.80
N GLY A 141 -3.22 -2.67 -1.53
CA GLY A 141 -3.70 -3.67 -0.58
C GLY A 141 -4.57 -3.06 0.50
N ARG A 142 -5.05 -3.93 1.39
CA ARG A 142 -5.82 -3.55 2.56
C ARG A 142 -5.42 -4.42 3.73
N LEU A 143 -5.29 -3.81 4.91
CA LEU A 143 -5.15 -4.52 6.17
C LEU A 143 -6.06 -3.93 7.23
N GLN A 144 -6.35 -4.73 8.25
CA GLN A 144 -7.25 -4.36 9.34
C GLN A 144 -6.54 -4.65 10.67
N VAL A 145 -6.57 -3.68 11.57
CA VAL A 145 -5.97 -3.80 12.90
C VAL A 145 -6.97 -3.41 13.99
N PRO A 146 -6.85 -3.95 15.21
CA PRO A 146 -7.67 -3.53 16.35
C PRO A 146 -7.62 -2.01 16.58
N ARG A 147 -8.72 -1.45 17.09
CA ARG A 147 -8.89 0.01 17.29
C ARG A 147 -7.90 0.60 18.28
N ASP A 148 -7.44 -0.18 19.25
CA ASP A 148 -6.50 0.20 20.30
C ASP A 148 -5.03 0.21 19.84
N VAL A 149 -4.75 -0.25 18.60
CA VAL A 149 -3.40 -0.18 18.02
C VAL A 149 -3.08 1.26 17.61
N SER A 150 -2.00 1.80 18.16
CA SER A 150 -1.50 3.15 17.83
C SER A 150 -0.42 3.17 16.76
N THR A 151 0.27 2.05 16.52
CA THR A 151 1.37 1.95 15.56
C THR A 151 1.36 0.60 14.86
N VAL A 152 1.48 0.63 13.54
CA VAL A 152 1.69 -0.57 12.71
C VAL A 152 3.08 -0.48 12.08
N TYR A 153 3.93 -1.46 12.36
CA TYR A 153 5.22 -1.65 11.72
C TYR A 153 5.03 -2.34 10.39
N TYR A 154 5.82 -2.00 9.39
CA TYR A 154 5.78 -2.68 8.10
C TYR A 154 7.17 -3.00 7.55
N THR A 155 7.19 -4.01 6.68
CA THR A 155 8.30 -4.35 5.80
C THR A 155 7.76 -4.53 4.38
N ILE A 156 8.35 -3.84 3.41
CA ILE A 156 8.05 -3.98 1.99
C ILE A 156 9.23 -4.65 1.32
N GLU A 157 8.98 -5.72 0.59
CA GLU A 157 9.97 -6.44 -0.20
C GLU A 157 9.57 -6.32 -1.67
N ALA A 158 10.36 -5.59 -2.46
CA ALA A 158 10.19 -5.46 -3.90
C ALA A 158 11.25 -6.30 -4.62
N VAL A 159 10.81 -7.10 -5.59
CA VAL A 159 11.64 -8.02 -6.36
C VAL A 159 11.56 -7.63 -7.84
N ASP A 160 12.69 -7.45 -8.51
CA ASP A 160 12.75 -7.26 -9.96
C ASP A 160 12.59 -8.58 -10.72
N ALA A 161 12.50 -8.52 -12.06
CA ALA A 161 12.43 -9.75 -12.86
C ALA A 161 13.77 -10.52 -12.95
N GLY A 162 14.88 -9.91 -12.53
CA GLY A 162 16.18 -10.56 -12.35
C GLY A 162 16.30 -11.36 -11.05
N GLY A 163 15.35 -11.21 -10.12
CA GLY A 163 15.35 -11.83 -8.79
C GLY A 163 16.06 -11.00 -7.71
N LYS A 164 16.46 -9.75 -7.98
CA LYS A 164 17.08 -8.88 -6.97
C LYS A 164 16.03 -8.21 -6.11
N VAL A 165 16.40 -8.00 -4.86
CA VAL A 165 15.46 -7.67 -3.79
C VAL A 165 15.83 -6.35 -3.13
N ARG A 166 14.85 -5.45 -3.02
CA ARG A 166 14.89 -4.26 -2.17
C ARG A 166 13.95 -4.45 -0.99
N VAL A 167 14.46 -4.22 0.22
CA VAL A 167 13.66 -4.28 1.46
C VAL A 167 13.60 -2.88 2.08
N GLU A 168 12.38 -2.41 2.38
CA GLU A 168 12.11 -1.17 3.08
C GLU A 168 11.33 -1.43 4.36
N HIS A 169 11.62 -0.66 5.41
CA HIS A 169 10.93 -0.76 6.70
C HIS A 169 10.32 0.57 7.09
N GLY A 170 9.26 0.54 7.89
CA GLY A 170 8.71 1.76 8.45
C GLY A 170 7.57 1.53 9.42
N LYS A 171 6.87 2.62 9.73
CA LYS A 171 5.78 2.66 10.70
C LYS A 171 4.64 3.53 10.18
N ILE A 172 3.41 3.07 10.38
CA ILE A 172 2.18 3.82 10.18
C ILE A 172 1.67 4.16 11.58
N LYS A 173 1.58 5.46 11.89
CA LYS A 173 0.99 5.93 13.14
C LYS A 173 -0.52 6.06 12.95
N LEU A 174 -1.27 5.45 13.84
CA LEU A 174 -2.72 5.57 13.93
C LEU A 174 -3.05 6.62 14.98
N MET A 175 -4.07 7.43 14.73
CA MET A 175 -4.54 8.34 15.77
C MET A 175 -5.14 7.49 16.89
N ALA A 176 -4.48 7.51 18.05
CA ALA A 176 -5.17 7.17 19.28
C ALA A 176 -6.27 8.22 19.44
N GLU A 177 -7.51 7.76 19.41
CA GLU A 177 -8.62 8.60 19.83
C GLU A 177 -8.31 8.98 21.28
N GLU A 178 -7.96 10.25 21.53
CA GLU A 178 -8.07 10.80 22.88
C GLU A 178 -9.55 10.66 23.20
N VAL A 179 -9.88 9.59 23.91
CA VAL A 179 -11.16 9.50 24.57
C VAL A 179 -11.12 10.62 25.59
N GLU A 180 -11.61 11.80 25.23
CA GLU A 180 -12.16 12.74 26.19
C GLU A 180 -13.25 11.95 26.91
N ARG A 181 -12.86 11.18 27.93
CA ARG A 181 -13.72 10.96 29.07
C ARG A 181 -13.95 12.37 29.58
N GLU A 182 -15.08 12.96 29.24
CA GLU A 182 -15.74 13.82 30.21
C GLU A 182 -15.87 12.97 31.46
N GLU A 183 -14.89 13.09 32.35
CA GLU A 183 -15.09 12.73 33.74
C GLU A 183 -16.25 13.62 34.18
N ILE A 184 -17.46 13.08 34.12
CA ILE A 184 -18.59 13.60 34.88
C ILE A 184 -18.19 13.35 36.33
N GLY A 185 -17.32 14.22 36.85
CA GLY A 185 -16.92 14.20 38.23
C GLY A 185 -18.19 14.28 39.08
N PRO A 186 -18.26 13.59 40.22
CA PRO A 186 -19.45 13.53 41.08
C PRO A 186 -19.85 14.87 41.74
N SER A 187 -19.36 16.01 41.22
CA SER A 187 -19.56 17.34 41.77
C SER A 187 -20.86 18.00 41.31
N TYR A 188 -21.26 17.85 40.04
CA TYR A 188 -22.34 18.70 39.49
C TYR A 188 -23.75 18.35 40.00
N VAL A 189 -24.00 17.08 40.34
CA VAL A 189 -25.31 16.63 40.87
C VAL A 189 -25.45 16.95 42.36
N LYS A 190 -24.35 16.92 43.14
CA LYS A 190 -24.40 17.16 44.60
C LYS A 190 -24.75 18.61 44.94
N TRP A 191 -24.20 19.61 44.23
CA TRP A 191 -24.51 21.01 44.51
C TRP A 191 -25.95 21.41 44.16
N LYS A 192 -26.54 20.83 43.11
CA LYS A 192 -27.95 21.07 42.79
C LYS A 192 -28.89 20.50 43.86
N LEU A 193 -28.60 19.32 44.40
CA LEU A 193 -29.39 18.76 45.51
C LEU A 193 -29.25 19.59 46.79
N VAL A 194 -28.05 20.08 47.11
CA VAL A 194 -27.83 20.98 48.26
C VAL A 194 -28.56 22.32 48.07
N ALA A 195 -28.50 22.90 46.87
CA ALA A 195 -29.20 24.16 46.57
C ALA A 195 -30.72 24.02 46.63
N ILE A 196 -31.27 22.91 46.14
CA ILE A 196 -32.71 22.61 46.23
C ILE A 196 -33.15 22.44 47.69
N LEU A 197 -32.37 21.70 48.50
CA LEU A 197 -32.65 21.54 49.93
C LEU A 197 -32.62 22.87 50.70
N ALA A 198 -31.64 23.73 50.42
CA ALA A 198 -31.55 25.06 51.03
C ALA A 198 -32.75 25.94 50.67
N LEU A 199 -33.20 25.90 49.40
CA LEU A 199 -34.34 26.70 48.94
C LEU A 199 -35.65 26.25 49.61
N VAL A 200 -35.86 24.94 49.76
CA VAL A 200 -37.02 24.40 50.49
C VAL A 200 -37.00 24.84 51.95
N LEU A 201 -35.85 24.82 52.60
CA LEU A 201 -35.72 25.23 54.01
C LEU A 201 -36.06 26.72 54.19
N ILE A 202 -35.60 27.59 53.28
CA ILE A 202 -35.92 29.03 53.30
C ILE A 202 -37.43 29.24 53.15
N ILE A 203 -38.08 28.53 52.21
CA ILE A 203 -39.53 28.62 52.02
C ILE A 203 -40.27 28.20 53.30
N LEU A 204 -39.83 27.15 53.96
CA LEU A 204 -40.41 26.64 55.20
C LEU A 204 -40.26 27.63 56.38
N ILE A 205 -39.12 28.29 56.49
CA ILE A 205 -38.89 29.34 57.49
C ILE A 205 -39.80 30.55 57.23
N VAL A 206 -39.97 30.95 55.96
CA VAL A 206 -40.85 32.07 55.58
C VAL A 206 -42.33 31.76 55.83
N THR A 207 -42.78 30.52 55.60
CA THR A 207 -44.16 30.13 55.89
C THR A 207 -44.43 30.05 57.39
N ILE A 208 -43.51 29.49 58.18
CA ILE A 208 -43.65 29.45 59.66
C ILE A 208 -43.67 30.87 60.23
N THR A 209 -42.75 31.75 59.82
CA THR A 209 -42.71 33.13 60.33
C THR A 209 -43.93 33.96 59.95
N ARG A 210 -44.58 33.66 58.80
CA ARG A 210 -45.87 34.27 58.43
C ARG A 210 -47.05 33.72 59.23
N LEU A 211 -47.00 32.46 59.65
CA LEU A 211 -48.04 31.83 60.49
C LEU A 211 -47.99 32.29 61.95
N VAL A 212 -46.80 32.57 62.49
CA VAL A 212 -46.64 33.04 63.89
C VAL A 212 -46.99 34.54 64.06
N LYS A 213 -47.06 35.31 62.97
CA LYS A 213 -47.42 36.74 62.98
C LYS A 213 -48.91 37.03 62.70
N LYS A 214 -49.75 35.99 62.59
CA LYS A 214 -51.22 36.11 62.54
C LYS A 214 -51.80 35.66 63.87
#